data_AF-A0A955XV29-F1
#
_entry.id   AF-A0A955XV29-F1
#
_cell.length_a   1.000
_cell.length_b   1.000
_cell.length_c   1.000
_cell.angle_alpha   90.00
_cell.angle_beta   90.00
_cell.angle_gamma   90.00
#
_symmetry.space_group_name_H-M   'P 1'
#
loop_
_entity.id
_entity.type
_entity.pdbx_description
1 polymer ?
#
loop_
_entity_poly.entity_id
_entity_poly.type
_entity_poly.pdbx_seq_one_letter_code
_entity_poly.pdbx_strand_id
1 'polypeptide(L)'
;MTTPAFERVSRPSGMQPPVEKNQFGTFGGVFTPTTLTILGVILFMLSNFVIGQAGIIGTIGILLLAKLITFLTSLSISAISTNTRVQGGGAYYLISRSLGPEFGGAIGLTLFLAQALSVPFYIL
;
A
#
# COMPACT_ATOMS: atom_id res chain seq x y z
N MET A 1 -25.64 -54.90 17.24
CA MET A 1 -26.30 -54.34 16.05
C MET A 1 -27.51 -53.54 16.54
N THR A 2 -27.76 -52.26 16.27
CA THR A 2 -27.11 -51.20 15.48
C THR A 2 -27.78 -49.90 15.93
N THR A 3 -26.99 -48.93 16.38
CA THR A 3 -27.39 -47.52 16.52
C THR A 3 -27.86 -46.98 15.16
N PRO A 4 -28.82 -46.02 15.10
CA PRO A 4 -28.69 -44.94 14.14
C PRO A 4 -28.29 -43.66 14.87
N ALA A 5 -27.01 -43.35 14.75
CA ALA A 5 -26.37 -42.12 15.15
C ALA A 5 -26.66 -41.02 14.10
N PHE A 6 -27.89 -40.51 14.06
CA PHE A 6 -28.26 -39.42 13.15
C PHE A 6 -28.67 -38.12 13.85
N GLU A 7 -28.51 -38.05 15.18
CA GLU A 7 -28.80 -36.83 15.96
C GLU A 7 -27.53 -36.24 16.56
N ARG A 8 -26.48 -36.12 15.75
CA ARG A 8 -25.31 -35.29 16.09
C ARG A 8 -24.94 -34.42 14.90
N VAL A 9 -25.08 -33.11 15.12
CA VAL A 9 -24.39 -32.00 14.45
C VAL A 9 -25.05 -31.47 13.17
N SER A 10 -26.26 -30.93 13.30
CA SER A 10 -26.59 -29.65 12.66
C SER A 10 -26.12 -28.50 13.57
N ARG A 11 -24.80 -28.40 13.78
CA ARG A 11 -24.22 -27.16 14.27
C ARG A 11 -24.07 -26.25 13.05
N PRO A 12 -24.61 -25.03 13.05
CA PRO A 12 -24.24 -24.05 12.04
C PRO A 12 -22.73 -23.82 12.14
N SER A 13 -22.00 -24.36 11.17
CA SER A 13 -20.61 -24.00 10.89
C SER A 13 -20.66 -22.57 10.36
N GLY A 14 -20.37 -21.60 11.22
CA GLY A 14 -20.48 -20.18 10.85
C GLY A 14 -20.02 -19.17 11.88
N MET A 15 -19.89 -19.56 13.15
CA MET A 15 -19.24 -18.69 14.14
C MET A 15 -17.72 -18.87 14.06
N GLN A 16 -17.13 -18.36 12.98
CA GLN A 16 -15.73 -17.95 13.02
C GLN A 16 -15.61 -16.96 14.18
N PRO A 17 -14.58 -17.07 15.06
CA PRO A 17 -14.39 -16.10 16.13
C PRO A 17 -14.39 -14.69 15.51
N PRO A 18 -14.95 -13.67 16.18
CA PRO A 18 -14.84 -12.31 15.69
C PRO A 18 -13.36 -12.05 15.55
N VAL A 19 -12.87 -12.02 14.30
CA VAL A 19 -11.52 -11.60 13.99
C VAL A 19 -11.46 -10.20 14.57
N GLU A 20 -10.77 -10.06 15.69
CA GLU A 20 -10.47 -8.78 16.29
C GLU A 20 -9.79 -8.00 15.18
N LYS A 21 -10.58 -7.16 14.53
CA LYS A 21 -10.16 -6.38 13.40
C LYS A 21 -9.20 -5.40 14.05
N ASN A 22 -7.91 -5.73 14.06
CA ASN A 22 -6.86 -4.83 14.49
C ASN A 22 -6.95 -3.63 13.54
N GLN A 23 -7.82 -2.68 13.90
CA GLN A 23 -8.08 -1.48 13.14
C GLN A 23 -6.86 -0.62 13.39
N PHE A 24 -5.84 -0.80 12.57
CA PHE A 24 -4.72 0.11 12.54
C PHE A 24 -5.31 1.51 12.32
N GLY A 25 -5.21 2.37 13.35
CA GLY A 25 -5.65 3.75 13.24
C GLY A 25 -4.83 4.48 12.16
N THR A 26 -5.31 5.62 11.68
CA THR A 26 -4.63 6.42 10.63
C THR A 26 -3.16 6.68 10.94
N PHE A 27 -2.84 6.90 12.22
CA PHE A 27 -1.46 7.12 12.67
C PHE A 27 -0.62 5.85 12.68
N GLY A 28 -1.13 4.75 13.23
CA GLY A 28 -0.39 3.50 13.34
C GLY A 28 -0.24 2.74 12.01
N GLY A 29 -1.25 2.82 11.14
CA GLY A 29 -1.33 2.03 9.92
C GLY A 29 -0.79 2.69 8.65
N VAL A 30 -0.83 4.03 8.57
CA VAL A 30 -0.50 4.75 7.32
C VAL A 30 0.59 5.78 7.55
N PHE A 31 0.48 6.60 8.59
CA PHE A 31 1.44 7.68 8.82
C PHE A 31 2.84 7.18 9.21
N THR A 32 2.93 6.27 10.18
CA THR A 32 4.20 5.68 10.61
C THR A 32 4.95 4.98 9.48
N PRO A 33 4.34 4.04 8.72
CA PRO A 33 5.06 3.37 7.64
C PRO A 33 5.44 4.34 6.51
N THR A 34 4.56 5.27 6.13
CA THR A 34 4.86 6.23 5.05
C THR A 34 6.00 7.18 5.43
N THR A 35 5.98 7.70 6.66
CA THR A 35 7.05 8.58 7.16
C THR A 35 8.37 7.83 7.28
N LEU A 36 8.35 6.59 7.76
CA LEU A 36 9.54 5.75 7.88
C LEU A 36 10.16 5.44 6.51
N THR A 37 9.34 5.13 5.50
CA THR A 37 9.83 4.88 4.14
C THR A 37 10.44 6.13 3.51
N ILE A 38 9.78 7.29 3.63
CA ILE A 38 10.26 8.54 3.02
C ILE A 38 11.54 9.02 3.72
N LEU A 39 11.56 9.04 5.06
CA LEU A 39 12.74 9.48 5.81
C LEU A 39 13.88 8.46 5.78
N GLY A 40 13.59 7.17 5.64
CA GLY A 40 14.62 6.14 5.58
C GLY A 40 15.40 6.20 4.26
N VAL A 41 14.76 5.85 3.14
CA VAL A 41 15.48 5.60 1.89
C VAL A 41 15.92 6.90 1.21
N ILE A 42 15.02 7.87 1.08
CA ILE A 42 15.23 9.04 0.23
C ILE A 42 16.21 10.01 0.90
N LEU A 43 16.07 10.23 2.20
CA LEU A 43 16.92 11.15 2.96
C LEU A 43 18.30 10.58 3.27
N PHE A 44 18.43 9.26 3.40
CA PHE A 44 19.70 8.62 3.75
C PHE A 44 20.50 8.12 2.54
N MET A 45 19.86 7.80 1.42
CA MET A 45 20.57 7.29 0.24
C MET A 45 20.65 8.32 -0.88
N LEU A 46 19.52 8.92 -1.27
CA LEU A 46 19.43 9.70 -2.50
C LEU A 46 19.85 11.17 -2.33
N SER A 47 19.39 11.84 -1.26
CA SER A 47 19.80 13.23 -1.02
C SER A 47 21.29 13.37 -0.77
N ASN A 48 21.94 12.36 -0.18
CA ASN A 48 23.39 12.40 0.05
C ASN A 48 24.18 12.49 -1.27
N PHE A 49 23.78 11.73 -2.29
CA PHE A 49 24.43 11.79 -3.61
C PHE A 49 24.02 13.03 -4.41
N VAL A 50 22.73 13.39 -4.40
CA VAL A 50 22.21 14.53 -5.17
C VAL A 50 22.76 15.87 -4.67
N ILE A 51 22.90 16.07 -3.35
CA ILE A 51 23.45 17.31 -2.78
C ILE A 51 24.92 17.49 -3.20
N GLY A 52 25.68 16.40 -3.30
CA GLY A 52 27.08 16.42 -3.72
C GLY A 52 27.30 16.82 -5.19
N GLN A 53 26.36 16.51 -6.08
CA GLN A 53 26.47 16.79 -7.52
C GLN A 53 25.72 18.06 -7.96
N ALA A 54 24.50 18.27 -7.44
CA ALA A 54 23.61 19.36 -7.85
C ALA A 54 23.71 20.61 -6.95
N GLY A 55 24.42 20.52 -5.82
CA GLY A 55 24.48 21.57 -4.80
C GLY A 55 23.14 21.76 -4.06
N ILE A 56 23.14 22.65 -3.07
CA ILE A 56 22.00 22.84 -2.16
C ILE A 56 20.79 23.44 -2.91
N ILE A 57 21.01 24.46 -3.75
CA ILE A 57 19.94 25.15 -4.49
C ILE A 57 19.32 24.22 -5.54
N GLY A 58 20.14 23.46 -6.27
CA GLY A 58 19.67 22.49 -7.26
C GLY A 58 18.88 21.35 -6.62
N THR A 59 19.34 20.85 -5.47
CA THR A 59 18.63 19.82 -4.71
C THR A 59 17.25 20.30 -4.25
N ILE A 60 17.13 21.53 -3.76
CA ILE A 60 15.85 22.10 -3.32
C ILE A 60 14.87 22.19 -4.50
N GLY A 61 15.32 22.60 -5.68
CA GLY A 61 14.50 22.64 -6.89
C GLY A 61 13.98 21.26 -7.31
N ILE A 62 14.86 20.26 -7.35
CA ILE A 62 14.50 18.87 -7.69
C ILE A 62 13.54 18.28 -6.64
N LEU A 63 13.81 18.53 -5.35
CA LEU A 63 12.98 18.05 -4.25
C LEU A 63 11.56 18.63 -4.31
N LEU A 64 11.42 19.93 -4.60
CA LEU A 64 10.12 20.58 -4.74
C LEU A 64 9.32 19.98 -5.91
N LEU A 65 9.97 19.78 -7.06
CA LEU A 65 9.32 19.20 -8.24
C LEU A 65 8.91 17.74 -7.98
N ALA A 66 9.77 16.95 -7.36
CA ALA A 66 9.45 15.58 -6.98
C ALA A 66 8.28 15.51 -5.99
N LYS A 67 8.29 16.36 -4.95
CA LYS A 67 7.19 16.44 -3.99
C LYS A 67 5.89 16.91 -4.61
N LEU A 68 5.92 17.79 -5.60
CA LEU A 68 4.74 18.21 -6.35
C LEU A 68 4.09 17.03 -7.08
N ILE A 69 4.89 16.21 -7.77
CA ILE A 69 4.40 15.02 -8.47
C ILE A 69 3.80 14.02 -7.46
N THR A 70 4.50 13.75 -6.35
CA THR A 70 3.97 12.86 -5.30
C THR A 70 2.66 13.39 -4.70
N PHE A 71 2.56 14.70 -4.51
CA PHE A 71 1.35 15.33 -3.98
C PHE A 71 0.15 15.16 -4.94
N LEU A 72 0.35 15.39 -6.24
CA LEU A 72 -0.68 15.17 -7.27
C LEU A 72 -1.12 13.70 -7.33
N THR A 73 -0.18 12.75 -7.27
CA THR A 73 -0.49 11.32 -7.24
C THR A 73 -1.26 10.93 -5.98
N SER A 74 -0.86 11.46 -4.82
CA SER A 74 -1.56 11.21 -3.54
C SER A 74 -3.00 11.75 -3.58
N LEU A 75 -3.22 12.92 -4.18
CA LEU A 75 -4.56 13.49 -4.38
C LEU A 75 -5.42 12.60 -5.28
N SER A 76 -4.86 12.08 -6.37
CA SER A 76 -5.55 11.13 -7.27
C SER A 76 -5.96 9.84 -6.54
N ILE A 77 -5.03 9.23 -5.78
CA ILE A 77 -5.30 8.03 -4.98
C ILE A 77 -6.36 8.31 -3.91
N SER A 78 -6.34 9.49 -3.29
CA SER A 78 -7.36 9.87 -2.30
C SER A 78 -8.75 9.94 -2.94
N ALA A 79 -8.89 10.53 -4.14
CA ALA A 79 -10.17 10.59 -4.85
C ALA A 79 -10.70 9.19 -5.21
N ILE A 80 -9.81 8.30 -5.65
CA ILE A 80 -10.14 6.89 -5.94
C ILE A 80 -10.62 6.18 -4.67
N SER A 81 -9.93 6.40 -3.55
CA SER A 81 -10.31 5.80 -2.27
C SER A 81 -11.64 6.32 -1.72
N THR A 82 -12.02 7.56 -2.01
CA THR A 82 -13.31 8.13 -1.57
C THR A 82 -14.48 7.61 -2.40
N ASN A 83 -14.28 7.32 -3.70
CA ASN A 83 -15.35 6.84 -4.58
C ASN A 83 -15.61 5.32 -4.47
N THR A 84 -14.68 4.56 -3.90
CA THR A 84 -14.75 3.10 -3.86
C THR A 84 -14.98 2.55 -2.45
N ARG A 85 -15.98 1.65 -2.30
CA ARG A 85 -16.21 0.89 -1.06
C ARG A 85 -15.01 -0.04 -0.79
N VAL A 86 -14.11 0.40 0.08
CA VAL A 86 -12.96 -0.33 0.64
C VAL A 86 -13.42 -1.63 1.34
N GLN A 87 -13.47 -2.74 0.62
CA GLN A 87 -13.42 -4.08 1.25
C GLN A 87 -11.95 -4.52 1.27
N GLY A 88 -11.51 -5.17 2.35
CA GLY A 88 -10.12 -5.23 2.81
C GLY A 88 -9.11 -5.93 1.88
N GLY A 89 -8.71 -5.29 0.77
CA GLY A 89 -7.75 -5.83 -0.20
C GLY A 89 -6.55 -4.93 -0.54
N GLY A 90 -6.30 -3.87 0.25
CA GLY A 90 -5.15 -2.97 0.03
C GLY A 90 -5.22 -2.14 -1.26
N ALA A 91 -4.10 -1.52 -1.65
CA ALA A 91 -4.05 -0.55 -2.75
C ALA A 91 -4.43 -1.17 -4.12
N TYR A 92 -3.96 -2.38 -4.44
CA TYR A 92 -4.27 -3.03 -5.71
C TYR A 92 -5.77 -3.36 -5.87
N TYR A 93 -6.40 -3.82 -4.79
CA TYR A 93 -7.84 -4.09 -4.77
C TYR A 93 -8.67 -2.82 -4.97
N LEU A 94 -8.22 -1.68 -4.44
CA LEU A 94 -8.88 -0.38 -4.65
C LEU A 94 -8.80 0.08 -6.09
N ILE A 95 -7.66 -0.12 -6.75
CA ILE A 95 -7.42 0.31 -8.13
C ILE A 95 -8.23 -0.58 -9.10
N SER A 96 -8.16 -1.90 -8.92
CA SER A 96 -8.86 -2.87 -9.80
C SER A 96 -10.38 -2.71 -9.78
N ARG A 97 -10.97 -2.34 -8.63
CA ARG A 97 -12.41 -2.08 -8.52
C ARG A 97 -12.83 -0.71 -9.07
N SER A 98 -11.94 0.28 -9.07
CA SER A 98 -12.27 1.66 -9.48
C SER A 98 -12.07 1.91 -10.97
N LEU A 99 -11.10 1.23 -11.60
CA LEU A 99 -10.70 1.47 -13.00
C LEU A 99 -11.00 0.27 -13.94
N GLY A 100 -11.50 -0.85 -13.41
CA GLY A 100 -11.76 -2.07 -14.18
C GLY A 100 -10.55 -3.00 -14.28
N PRO A 101 -10.76 -4.26 -14.72
CA PRO A 101 -9.74 -5.31 -14.70
C PRO A 101 -8.54 -5.01 -15.62
N GLU A 102 -8.77 -4.27 -16.71
CA GLU A 102 -7.75 -3.96 -17.73
C GLU A 102 -6.70 -2.97 -17.21
N PHE A 103 -7.14 -1.85 -16.62
CA PHE A 103 -6.26 -0.87 -16.00
C PHE A 103 -5.70 -1.36 -14.66
N GLY A 104 -6.48 -2.12 -13.89
CA GLY A 104 -6.04 -2.73 -12.64
C GLY A 104 -4.84 -3.65 -12.85
N GLY A 105 -4.89 -4.56 -13.83
CA GLY A 105 -3.81 -5.50 -14.14
C GLY A 105 -2.52 -4.81 -14.58
N ALA A 106 -2.62 -3.82 -15.46
CA ALA A 106 -1.45 -3.08 -15.95
C ALA A 106 -0.74 -2.31 -14.83
N ILE A 107 -1.49 -1.54 -14.02
CA ILE A 107 -0.92 -0.75 -12.92
C ILE A 107 -0.35 -1.68 -11.83
N GLY A 108 -1.02 -2.79 -11.53
CA GLY A 108 -0.53 -3.77 -10.56
C GLY A 108 0.77 -4.46 -10.99
N LEU A 109 0.88 -4.84 -12.27
CA LEU A 109 2.11 -5.44 -12.79
C LEU A 109 3.28 -4.45 -12.71
N THR A 110 3.06 -3.18 -13.09
CA THR A 110 4.08 -2.14 -12.98
C THR A 110 4.48 -1.88 -11.53
N LEU A 111 3.53 -1.81 -10.59
CA LEU A 111 3.82 -1.64 -9.17
C LEU A 111 4.59 -2.84 -8.60
N PHE A 112 4.26 -4.06 -9.01
CA PHE A 112 4.99 -5.27 -8.60
C PHE A 112 6.45 -5.23 -9.07
N LEU A 113 6.68 -4.93 -10.35
CA LEU A 113 8.02 -4.78 -10.91
C LEU A 113 8.82 -3.66 -10.21
N ALA A 114 8.19 -2.51 -9.95
CA ALA A 114 8.83 -1.41 -9.24
C ALA A 114 9.26 -1.80 -7.82
N GLN A 115 8.40 -2.49 -7.06
CA GLN A 115 8.75 -2.96 -5.72
C GLN A 115 9.81 -4.07 -5.75
N ALA A 116 9.72 -5.00 -6.72
CA ALA A 116 10.70 -6.07 -6.89
C ALA A 116 12.11 -5.54 -7.19
N LEU A 117 12.23 -4.43 -7.93
CA LEU A 117 13.51 -3.75 -8.18
C LEU A 117 13.95 -2.86 -7.02
N SER A 118 13.01 -2.31 -6.24
CA SER A 118 13.33 -1.44 -5.09
C SER A 118 13.96 -2.20 -3.93
N VAL A 119 13.52 -3.43 -3.65
CA VAL A 119 14.06 -4.26 -2.54
C VAL A 119 15.57 -4.51 -2.67
N PRO A 120 16.11 -5.01 -3.81
CA PRO A 120 17.55 -5.21 -3.94
C PRO A 120 18.33 -3.89 -3.91
N PHE A 121 17.77 -2.80 -4.45
CA PHE A 121 18.40 -1.48 -4.37
C PHE A 121 18.46 -0.92 -2.95
N TYR A 122 17.56 -1.34 -2.06
CA TYR A 122 17.59 -0.94 -0.65
C TYR A 122 18.58 -1.78 0.19
N ILE A 123 18.92 -2.99 -0.26
CA ILE A 123 19.83 -3.91 0.44
C ILE A 123 21.30 -3.67 0.01
N LEU A 124 21.52 -3.22 -1.22
CA LEU A 124 22.84 -2.89 -1.79
C LEU A 124 23.34 -1.54 -1.29
#